data_AF-A5GSC8-F1
#
_entry.id   AF-A5GSC8-F1
#
_cell.length_a   1.000
_cell.length_b   1.000
_cell.length_c   1.000
_cell.angle_alpha   90.00
_cell.angle_beta   90.00
_cell.angle_gamma   90.00
#
_symmetry.space_group_name_H-M   'P 1'
#
loop_
_entity.id
_entity.type
_entity.pdbx_description
1 polymer ?
#
loop_
_entity_poly.entity_id
_entity_poly.type
_entity_poly.pdbx_seq_one_letter_code
_entity_poly.pdbx_strand_id
1 'polypeptide(L)' 'MSDAETTPAELLNQLQQDRRWLLRQLDQGQWPELRLDLAALERELGQLLDQTSQHISQP' A
#
# COMPACT_ATOMS: atom_id res chain seq x y z
N MET A 1 13.21 -17.55 14.79
CA MET A 1 13.24 -16.16 14.31
C MET A 1 12.20 -15.45 15.13
N SER A 2 12.58 -14.45 15.93
CA SER A 2 11.64 -13.76 16.81
C SER A 2 10.53 -13.14 15.96
N ASP A 3 9.28 -13.50 16.24
CA ASP A 3 8.10 -12.71 15.85
C ASP A 3 8.22 -11.37 16.57
N ALA A 4 9.03 -10.47 16.04
CA ALA A 4 9.02 -9.09 16.48
C ALA A 4 7.63 -8.57 16.12
N GLU A 5 6.81 -8.27 17.14
CA GLU A 5 5.51 -7.64 16.95
C GLU A 5 5.72 -6.39 16.08
N THR A 6 5.32 -6.51 14.81
CA THR A 6 5.41 -5.40 13.86
C THR A 6 4.45 -4.34 14.36
N THR A 7 4.99 -3.17 14.66
CA THR A 7 4.15 -2.06 15.13
C THR A 7 3.19 -1.64 14.02
N PRO A 8 2.01 -1.09 14.36
CA PRO A 8 1.08 -0.57 13.35
C PRO A 8 1.73 0.45 12.39
N ALA A 9 2.68 1.24 12.89
CA ALA A 9 3.43 2.20 12.09
C ALA A 9 4.40 1.53 11.09
N GLU A 10 5.09 0.47 11.50
CA GLU A 10 5.96 -0.32 10.61
C GLU A 10 5.14 -1.04 9.54
N LEU A 11 4.01 -1.63 9.91
CA LEU A 11 3.10 -2.28 8.96
C LEU A 11 2.56 -1.27 7.94
N LEU A 12 2.15 -0.07 8.39
CA LEU A 12 1.72 0.99 7.51
C LEU A 12 2.82 1.39 6.51
N ASN A 13 4.07 1.51 6.97
CA ASN A 13 5.20 1.84 6.12
C ASN A 13 5.45 0.76 5.05
N GLN A 14 5.37 -0.51 5.43
CA GLN A 14 5.55 -1.63 4.51
C GLN A 14 4.46 -1.66 3.43
N LEU A 15 3.19 -1.48 3.82
CA LEU A 15 2.08 -1.39 2.87
C LEU A 15 2.22 -0.20 1.91
N GLN A 16 2.74 0.94 2.39
CA GLN A 16 3.05 2.08 1.52
C GLN A 16 4.22 1.79 0.55
N GLN A 17 5.20 0.98 0.93
CA GLN A 17 6.25 0.52 0.01
C GLN A 17 5.69 -0.43 -1.05
N ASP A 18 4.88 -1.41 -0.65
CA ASP A 18 4.28 -2.39 -1.55
C ASP A 18 3.35 -1.70 -2.56
N ARG A 19 2.53 -0.74 -2.12
CA ARG A 19 1.72 0.11 -3.00
C ARG A 19 2.56 0.83 -4.05
N ARG A 20 3.67 1.45 -3.64
CA ARG A 20 4.59 2.14 -4.57
C ARG A 20 5.26 1.17 -5.54
N TRP A 21 5.54 -0.06 -5.10
CA TRP A 21 6.03 -1.10 -6.00
C TRP A 21 4.98 -1.47 -7.05
N LEU A 22 3.73 -1.71 -6.63
CA LEU A 22 2.62 -2.03 -7.55
C LEU A 22 2.43 -0.93 -8.61
N LEU A 23 2.40 0.33 -8.19
CA LEU A 23 2.22 1.46 -9.11
C LEU A 23 3.35 1.51 -10.16
N ARG A 24 4.61 1.30 -9.75
CA ARG A 24 5.74 1.24 -10.69
C ARG A 24 5.61 0.09 -11.70
N GLN A 25 5.11 -1.07 -11.29
CA GLN A 25 4.88 -2.18 -12.22
C GLN A 25 3.78 -1.83 -13.24
N LEU A 26 2.70 -1.19 -12.79
CA LEU A 26 1.62 -0.71 -13.67
C LEU A 26 2.13 0.33 -14.67
N ASP A 27 2.98 1.27 -14.22
CA ASP A 27 3.60 2.27 -15.09
C ASP A 27 4.52 1.64 -16.14
N GLN A 28 5.19 0.53 -15.80
CA GLN A 28 6.01 -0.26 -16.74
C GLN A 28 5.17 -1.09 -17.73
N GLY A 29 3.85 -1.09 -17.61
CA GLY A 29 2.96 -1.84 -18.49
C GLY A 29 2.83 -3.32 -18.12
N GLN A 30 3.18 -3.71 -16.90
CA GLN A 30 2.94 -5.06 -16.40
C GLN A 30 1.44 -5.31 -16.23
N TRP A 31 1.04 -6.57 -16.42
CA TRP A 31 -0.36 -7.05 -16.34
C TRP A 31 -1.34 -6.19 -17.17
N PRO A 32 -1.12 -6.03 -18.47
CA PRO A 32 -1.94 -5.16 -19.31
C PRO A 32 -3.43 -5.56 -19.29
N GLU A 33 -3.75 -6.84 -19.13
CA GLU A 33 -5.12 -7.36 -19.06
C GLU A 33 -5.85 -6.93 -17.77
N LEU A 34 -5.12 -6.63 -16.70
CA LEU A 34 -5.68 -6.29 -15.37
C LEU A 34 -5.41 -4.84 -14.98
N ARG A 35 -4.85 -4.02 -15.88
CA ARG A 35 -4.35 -2.67 -15.57
C ARG A 35 -5.41 -1.78 -14.92
N LEU A 36 -6.65 -1.81 -15.42
CA LEU A 36 -7.73 -0.98 -14.91
C LEU A 36 -8.17 -1.41 -13.51
N ASP A 37 -8.33 -2.72 -13.30
CA ASP A 37 -8.73 -3.27 -12.01
C ASP A 37 -7.64 -3.03 -10.95
N LEU A 38 -6.38 -3.27 -11.31
CA LEU A 38 -5.24 -3.02 -10.42
C LEU A 38 -5.08 -1.52 -10.10
N ALA A 39 -5.34 -0.62 -11.06
CA ALA A 39 -5.33 0.82 -10.81
C ALA A 39 -6.46 1.26 -9.87
N ALA A 40 -7.65 0.65 -9.97
CA ALA A 40 -8.75 0.90 -9.05
C ALA A 40 -8.40 0.44 -7.63
N LEU A 41 -7.90 -0.79 -7.50
CA LEU A 41 -7.45 -1.35 -6.22
C LEU A 41 -6.33 -0.53 -5.59
N GLU A 42 -5.34 -0.09 -6.38
CA GLU A 42 -4.25 0.78 -5.91
C GLU A 42 -4.77 2.10 -5.34
N ARG A 43 -5.77 2.70 -5.99
CA ARG A 43 -6.41 3.94 -5.50
C ARG A 43 -7.17 3.73 -4.20
N GLU A 44 -7.96 2.67 -4.09
CA GLU A 44 -8.69 2.31 -2.87
C GLU A 44 -7.71 2.06 -1.71
N LEU A 45 -6.65 1.30 -1.97
CA LEU A 45 -5.59 1.03 -1.00
C LEU A 45 -4.88 2.32 -0.58
N GLY A 46 -4.64 3.25 -1.51
CA GLY A 46 -4.11 4.58 -1.20
C GLY A 46 -4.96 5.35 -0.21
N GLN A 47 -6.27 5.43 -0.45
CA GLN A 47 -7.21 6.12 0.45
C GLN A 47 -7.23 5.49 1.85
N LEU A 48 -7.22 4.16 1.92
CA LEU A 48 -7.22 3.43 3.19
C LEU A 48 -5.94 3.70 4.00
N LEU A 49 -4.77 3.67 3.35
CA LEU A 49 -3.49 3.93 4.03
C LEU A 49 -3.40 5.37 4.51
N ASP A 50 -3.90 6.34 3.73
CA ASP A 50 -3.93 7.75 4.13
C ASP A 50 -4.83 7.96 5.37
N GLN A 51 -6.01 7.35 5.40
CA GLN A 51 -6.90 7.39 6.57
C GLN A 51 -6.24 6.72 7.79
N THR A 52 -5.67 5.54 7.60
CA THR A 52 -4.99 4.80 8.68
C THR A 52 -3.80 5.59 9.25
N SER A 53 -3.04 6.27 8.38
CA SER A 53 -1.95 7.15 8.80
C SER A 53 -2.44 8.28 9.70
N GLN A 54 -3.60 8.87 9.39
CA GLN A 54 -4.21 9.93 10.21
C GLN A 54 -4.69 9.41 11.56
N HIS A 55 -5.15 8.15 11.64
CA HIS A 55 -5.56 7.53 12.90
C HIS A 55 -4.38 7.18 13.80
N ILE A 56 -3.29 6.66 13.24
CA ILE A 56 -2.09 6.30 14.00
C ILE A 56 -1.30 7.54 14.45
N SER A 57 -1.41 8.66 13.72
CA SER A 57 -0.73 9.92 14.06
C SER A 57 -1.48 10.79 15.07
N GLN A 58 -2.71 10.41 15.44
CA GLN A 58 -3.45 11.11 16.49
C GLN A 58 -3.00 10.60 17.88
N PRO A 59 -2.69 11.50 18.82
CA PRO A 59 -2.26 11.14 20.18
C PRO A 59 -3.37 10.52 21.03
#